data_AF-A0A417WCT2-F1
#
_entry.id   AF-A0A417WCT2-F1
#
_cell.length_a   1.000
_cell.length_b   1.000
_cell.length_c   1.000
_cell.angle_alpha   90.00
_cell.angle_beta   90.00
_cell.angle_gamma   90.00
#
_symmetry.space_group_name_H-M   'P 1'
#
loop_
_entity.id
_entity.type
_entity.pdbx_description
1 polymer ?
#
loop_
_entity_poly.entity_id
_entity_poly.type
_entity_poly.pdbx_seq_one_letter_code
_entity_poly.pdbx_strand_id
1 'polypeptide(L)'
;MVIKSWCRYFTGKFIRAWPAITLHAPDMNEKLWEKKRKLEDAYDRVMSELEDYSGSAYGGVTETIFALFEQFYRKVRMLALPVSGFSLVIGFLLLLLVRRDKLLFRRIFFDIYCGNSGIFSPVYLGDRNVIKLRREDKFMSENGTGLELLGFLGGTAKSKEAEAQKKLDQYEYLMEKGELLTDIRFTQEIKEKGLQAYDGDVQLIMPTEESTLYKGIFGATYLLERCYNVKITRVDREERTVYLSYRAAQAEYRPAALEKIKKSIEAGEELEVKAIVVLCRDLQNYIVVDILGLSIPGVLPYSEWIHGYAANIKEQAVSGKIIDVKIKGYTTKSTEEEPRFLVSRRDCVKSEWIGIEERFPLHSNIIIECVEMQGKNWIGKIPGVPNISVYCFYPNRLSPTTGGPIIIKIGGQYSCFVAAIDAEKCIFRARVKDMVDRS
;
A
#
# COMPACT_ATOMS: atom_id res chain seq x y z
N MET A 1 19.85 -27.89 21.42
CA MET A 1 19.96 -27.04 22.63
C MET A 1 19.23 -25.70 22.52
N VAL A 2 19.41 -24.93 21.43
CA VAL A 2 18.85 -23.55 21.31
C VAL A 2 17.32 -23.48 21.37
N ILE A 3 16.61 -24.45 20.78
CA ILE A 3 15.13 -24.47 20.72
C ILE A 3 14.50 -24.69 22.11
N LYS A 4 15.03 -25.61 22.94
CA LYS A 4 14.53 -25.85 24.31
C LYS A 4 14.66 -24.58 25.18
N SER A 5 15.79 -23.88 25.10
CA SER A 5 15.97 -22.59 25.81
C SER A 5 15.09 -21.46 25.26
N TRP A 6 14.83 -21.43 23.95
CA TRP A 6 13.96 -20.44 23.31
C TRP A 6 12.49 -20.65 23.63
N CYS A 7 12.01 -21.90 23.60
CA CYS A 7 10.66 -22.25 24.04
C CYS A 7 10.44 -21.84 25.49
N ARG A 8 11.37 -22.18 26.41
CA ARG A 8 11.31 -21.76 27.82
C ARG A 8 11.33 -20.23 27.99
N TYR A 9 12.09 -19.50 27.18
CA TYR A 9 12.17 -18.03 27.26
C TYR A 9 10.86 -17.35 26.81
N PHE A 10 10.28 -17.78 25.70
CA PHE A 10 9.03 -17.20 25.19
C PHE A 10 7.81 -17.59 26.04
N THR A 11 7.73 -18.84 26.51
CA THR A 11 6.65 -19.28 27.40
C THR A 11 6.74 -18.63 28.77
N GLY A 12 7.96 -18.44 29.30
CA GLY A 12 8.20 -17.70 30.54
C GLY A 12 7.77 -16.23 30.47
N LYS A 13 7.89 -15.57 29.31
CA LYS A 13 7.35 -14.22 29.09
C LYS A 13 5.83 -14.22 28.96
N PHE A 14 5.26 -15.23 28.33
CA PHE A 14 3.80 -15.37 28.18
C PHE A 14 3.10 -15.54 29.54
N ILE A 15 3.64 -16.42 30.39
CA ILE A 15 3.11 -16.65 31.75
C ILE A 15 3.26 -15.40 32.64
N ARG A 16 4.37 -14.65 32.51
CA ARG A 16 4.57 -13.40 33.28
C ARG A 16 3.68 -12.23 32.82
N ALA A 17 3.26 -12.22 31.55
CA ALA A 17 2.36 -11.19 31.03
C ALA A 17 0.88 -11.44 31.37
N TRP A 18 0.51 -12.67 31.74
CA TRP A 18 -0.89 -13.07 31.95
C TRP A 18 -1.55 -12.55 33.26
N PRO A 19 -0.83 -12.37 34.38
CA PRO A 19 -1.33 -11.65 35.55
C PRO A 19 -1.75 -10.20 35.24
N ALA A 20 -1.06 -9.53 34.32
CA ALA A 20 -1.42 -8.18 33.88
C ALA A 20 -2.70 -8.15 33.03
N ILE A 21 -3.00 -9.24 32.31
CA ILE A 21 -4.23 -9.40 31.52
C ILE A 21 -5.44 -9.65 32.44
N THR A 22 -5.24 -10.33 33.57
CA THR A 22 -6.29 -10.60 34.56
C THR A 22 -6.56 -9.43 35.50
N LEU A 23 -5.58 -8.54 35.73
CA LEU A 23 -5.78 -7.31 36.50
C LEU A 23 -6.79 -6.32 35.88
N HIS A 24 -7.04 -6.43 34.56
CA HIS A 24 -7.97 -5.57 33.82
C HIS A 24 -9.37 -6.17 33.59
N ALA A 25 -9.68 -7.34 34.17
CA ALA A 25 -10.99 -7.98 34.05
C ALA A 25 -11.37 -8.74 35.34
N PRO A 26 -11.92 -8.04 36.36
CA PRO A 26 -12.24 -8.64 37.66
C PRO A 26 -13.38 -9.68 37.61
N ASP A 27 -14.27 -9.61 36.61
CA ASP A 27 -15.46 -10.48 36.50
C ASP A 27 -15.29 -11.59 35.46
N MET A 28 -14.33 -12.49 35.67
CA MET A 28 -14.23 -13.72 34.88
C MET A 28 -15.25 -14.76 35.32
N ASN A 29 -16.27 -15.02 34.48
CA ASN A 29 -17.25 -16.09 34.62
C ASN A 29 -16.59 -17.49 34.78
N GLU A 30 -17.19 -18.39 35.57
CA GLU A 30 -16.83 -19.81 35.77
C GLU A 30 -16.47 -20.58 34.48
N LYS A 31 -17.17 -20.31 33.37
CA LYS A 31 -16.89 -20.88 32.03
C LYS A 31 -15.54 -20.44 31.46
N LEU A 32 -15.04 -19.27 31.81
CA LEU A 32 -13.71 -18.80 31.42
C LEU A 32 -12.61 -19.43 32.29
N TRP A 33 -12.89 -19.67 33.57
CA TRP A 33 -11.99 -20.39 34.47
C TRP A 33 -11.77 -21.83 34.04
N GLU A 34 -12.83 -22.53 33.64
CA GLU A 34 -12.73 -23.90 33.12
C GLU A 34 -11.98 -23.96 31.77
N LYS A 35 -12.13 -22.92 30.94
CA LYS A 35 -11.36 -22.81 29.69
C LYS A 35 -9.88 -22.49 29.93
N LYS A 36 -9.56 -21.69 30.94
CA LYS A 36 -8.18 -21.44 31.40
C LYS A 36 -7.52 -22.76 31.84
N ARG A 37 -8.18 -23.52 32.71
CA ARG A 37 -7.66 -24.80 33.23
C ARG A 37 -7.35 -25.78 32.10
N LYS A 38 -8.23 -25.89 31.10
CA LYS A 38 -8.00 -26.72 29.91
C LYS A 38 -6.84 -26.26 29.03
N LEU A 39 -6.52 -24.97 29.03
CA LEU A 39 -5.39 -24.41 28.28
C LEU A 39 -4.07 -24.70 29.01
N GLU A 40 -4.06 -24.57 30.34
CA GLU A 40 -2.93 -24.93 31.21
C GLU A 40 -2.63 -26.45 31.11
N ASP A 41 -3.65 -27.31 31.19
CA ASP A 41 -3.47 -28.77 31.03
C ASP A 41 -2.97 -29.17 29.64
N ALA A 42 -3.33 -28.43 28.59
CA ALA A 42 -2.84 -28.68 27.24
C ALA A 42 -1.37 -28.25 27.10
N TYR A 43 -0.99 -27.16 27.76
CA TYR A 43 0.38 -26.67 27.82
C TYR A 43 1.30 -27.65 28.56
N ASP A 44 0.91 -28.11 29.75
CA ASP A 44 1.72 -29.01 30.56
C ASP A 44 2.00 -30.34 29.86
N ARG A 45 1.02 -30.85 29.09
CA ARG A 45 1.20 -32.03 28.24
C ARG A 45 2.25 -31.82 27.15
N VAL A 46 2.20 -30.70 26.44
CA VAL A 46 3.18 -30.38 25.39
C VAL A 46 4.58 -30.21 25.97
N MET A 47 4.69 -29.61 27.16
CA MET A 47 5.97 -29.44 27.83
C MET A 47 6.54 -30.76 28.33
N SER A 48 5.72 -31.66 28.86
CA SER A 48 6.13 -33.01 29.24
C SER A 48 6.65 -33.82 28.05
N GLU A 49 5.95 -33.77 26.91
CA GLU A 49 6.38 -34.45 25.68
C GLU A 49 7.70 -33.88 25.13
N LEU A 50 7.95 -32.59 25.32
CA LEU A 50 9.21 -31.95 24.93
C LEU A 50 10.36 -32.27 25.89
N GLU A 51 10.10 -32.50 27.18
CA GLU A 51 11.15 -32.81 28.16
C GLU A 51 11.79 -34.17 27.89
N ASP A 52 10.99 -35.19 27.56
CA ASP A 52 11.45 -36.56 27.26
C ASP A 52 12.07 -36.73 25.85
N TYR A 53 12.03 -35.69 25.01
CA TYR A 53 12.56 -35.73 23.65
C TYR A 53 14.10 -35.60 23.59
N SER A 54 14.78 -36.62 23.06
CA SER A 54 16.25 -36.72 22.94
C SER A 54 16.80 -36.77 21.49
N GLY A 55 15.97 -36.54 20.47
CA GLY A 55 16.36 -36.61 19.05
C GLY A 55 17.09 -35.37 18.47
N SER A 56 17.76 -35.55 17.32
CA SER A 56 18.51 -34.48 16.65
C SER A 56 17.61 -33.40 16.02
N ALA A 57 18.06 -32.14 16.06
CA ALA A 57 17.25 -30.94 15.81
C ALA A 57 16.83 -30.67 14.35
N TYR A 58 16.79 -31.66 13.47
CA TYR A 58 16.38 -31.47 12.06
C TYR A 58 15.54 -32.64 11.55
N GLY A 59 14.29 -32.32 11.15
CA GLY A 59 13.34 -33.23 10.50
C GLY A 59 12.39 -33.93 11.48
N GLY A 60 11.08 -33.79 11.26
CA GLY A 60 10.01 -34.39 12.07
C GLY A 60 9.53 -33.54 13.24
N VAL A 61 10.45 -33.05 14.08
CA VAL A 61 10.11 -32.30 15.32
C VAL A 61 9.35 -31.01 15.04
N THR A 62 9.73 -30.29 13.99
CA THR A 62 9.00 -29.08 13.56
C THR A 62 7.57 -29.41 13.22
N GLU A 63 7.28 -30.50 12.51
CA GLU A 63 5.90 -30.84 12.10
C GLU A 63 5.04 -31.24 13.29
N THR A 64 5.58 -31.98 14.27
CA THR A 64 4.84 -32.32 15.49
C THR A 64 4.59 -31.11 16.38
N ILE A 65 5.59 -30.23 16.54
CA ILE A 65 5.45 -28.97 17.26
C ILE A 65 4.47 -28.05 16.52
N PHE A 66 4.52 -27.98 15.19
CA PHE A 66 3.58 -27.19 14.37
C PHE A 66 2.16 -27.74 14.46
N ALA A 67 1.95 -29.06 14.45
CA ALA A 67 0.64 -29.67 14.62
C ALA A 67 0.05 -29.37 16.02
N LEU A 68 0.89 -29.42 17.06
CA LEU A 68 0.51 -29.07 18.43
C LEU A 68 0.18 -27.57 18.56
N PHE A 69 0.99 -26.68 17.99
CA PHE A 69 0.72 -25.25 17.96
C PHE A 69 -0.49 -24.89 17.10
N GLU A 70 -0.74 -25.61 16.00
CA GLU A 70 -1.92 -25.41 15.16
C GLU A 70 -3.20 -25.87 15.89
N GLN A 71 -3.16 -27.01 16.59
CA GLN A 71 -4.28 -27.43 17.43
C GLN A 71 -4.54 -26.47 18.58
N PHE A 72 -3.47 -25.97 19.22
CA PHE A 72 -3.56 -24.95 20.26
C PHE A 72 -4.16 -23.65 19.70
N TYR A 73 -3.70 -23.19 18.54
CA TYR A 73 -4.20 -21.99 17.87
C TYR A 73 -5.67 -22.13 17.44
N ARG A 74 -6.08 -23.29 16.91
CA ARG A 74 -7.50 -23.55 16.59
C ARG A 74 -8.39 -23.48 17.84
N LYS A 75 -7.90 -24.00 18.98
CA LYS A 75 -8.62 -23.90 20.26
C LYS A 75 -8.66 -22.47 20.82
N VAL A 76 -7.58 -21.69 20.69
CA VAL A 76 -7.51 -20.28 21.12
C VAL A 76 -8.31 -19.34 20.18
N ARG A 77 -8.37 -19.63 18.88
CA ARG A 77 -9.18 -18.87 17.91
C ARG A 77 -10.68 -19.00 18.18
N MET A 78 -11.14 -20.13 18.71
CA MET A 78 -12.52 -20.31 19.19
C MET A 78 -12.83 -19.54 20.48
N LEU A 79 -11.83 -18.94 21.12
CA LEU A 79 -11.94 -18.24 22.40
C LEU A 79 -12.03 -16.71 22.28
N ALA A 80 -12.00 -16.16 21.05
CA ALA A 80 -12.22 -14.74 20.74
C ALA A 80 -11.50 -13.74 21.68
N LEU A 81 -10.25 -14.03 22.05
CA LEU A 81 -9.43 -13.10 22.82
C LEU A 81 -8.62 -12.19 21.87
N PRO A 82 -8.70 -10.85 22.01
CA PRO A 82 -7.89 -9.93 21.24
C PRO A 82 -6.52 -9.81 21.92
N VAL A 83 -5.52 -10.57 21.48
CA VAL A 83 -4.15 -10.44 22.00
C VAL A 83 -3.19 -10.12 20.86
N SER A 84 -2.93 -8.82 20.68
CA SER A 84 -2.01 -8.24 19.69
C SER A 84 -0.57 -8.74 19.80
N GLY A 85 -0.15 -9.27 20.95
CA GLY A 85 1.16 -9.88 21.15
C GLY A 85 1.34 -11.26 20.49
N PHE A 86 0.26 -12.00 20.25
CA PHE A 86 0.32 -13.36 19.69
C PHE A 86 0.74 -13.38 18.21
N SER A 87 0.37 -12.32 17.47
CA SER A 87 0.66 -12.18 16.04
C SER A 87 2.17 -11.97 15.76
N LEU A 88 2.88 -11.26 16.65
CA LEU A 88 4.31 -11.00 16.51
C LEU A 88 5.16 -12.26 16.70
N VAL A 89 4.76 -13.14 17.62
CA VAL A 89 5.47 -14.41 17.88
C VAL A 89 5.31 -15.37 16.70
N ILE A 90 4.10 -15.47 16.13
CA ILE A 90 3.81 -16.31 14.96
C ILE A 90 4.47 -15.74 13.70
N GLY A 91 4.42 -14.42 13.49
CA GLY A 91 5.08 -13.75 12.37
C GLY A 91 6.59 -13.95 12.38
N PHE A 92 7.22 -13.92 13.56
CA PHE A 92 8.65 -14.16 13.72
C PHE A 92 9.04 -15.64 13.52
N LEU A 93 8.21 -16.59 13.98
CA LEU A 93 8.41 -18.03 13.73
C LEU A 93 8.21 -18.40 12.24
N LEU A 94 7.27 -17.75 11.54
CA LEU A 94 7.07 -17.90 10.10
C LEU A 94 8.20 -17.26 9.28
N LEU A 95 8.82 -16.18 9.77
CA LEU A 95 10.02 -15.58 9.18
C LEU A 95 11.24 -16.50 9.24
N LEU A 96 11.38 -17.30 10.31
CA LEU A 96 12.45 -18.30 10.42
C LEU A 96 12.26 -19.50 9.46
N LEU A 97 11.05 -19.74 8.98
CA LEU A 97 10.69 -20.77 7.99
C LEU A 97 10.95 -20.38 6.53
N VAL A 98 11.36 -19.13 6.25
CA VAL A 98 11.57 -18.57 4.89
C VAL A 98 12.64 -19.32 4.07
N ARG A 99 13.38 -20.25 4.67
CA ARG A 99 14.43 -20.97 3.95
C ARG A 99 14.00 -22.19 3.13
N ARG A 100 12.70 -22.55 3.04
CA ARG A 100 12.36 -23.76 2.23
C ARG A 100 11.19 -23.73 1.24
N ASP A 101 10.03 -23.10 1.44
CA ASP A 101 8.95 -23.18 0.43
C ASP A 101 7.96 -21.99 0.39
N LYS A 102 7.68 -21.49 -0.83
CA LYS A 102 7.01 -20.19 -1.10
C LYS A 102 5.48 -20.25 -1.27
N LEU A 103 4.86 -21.43 -1.35
CA LEU A 103 3.45 -21.56 -1.77
C LEU A 103 2.43 -21.53 -0.62
N LEU A 104 2.76 -22.09 0.54
CA LEU A 104 1.87 -22.09 1.72
C LEU A 104 1.78 -20.71 2.40
N PHE A 105 2.85 -19.90 2.29
CA PHE A 105 2.89 -18.53 2.79
C PHE A 105 1.80 -17.65 2.16
N ARG A 106 1.52 -17.80 0.87
CA ARG A 106 0.52 -16.95 0.19
C ARG A 106 -0.90 -17.13 0.71
N ARG A 107 -1.24 -18.30 1.27
CA ARG A 107 -2.59 -18.59 1.75
C ARG A 107 -2.78 -18.16 3.21
N ILE A 108 -1.79 -18.43 4.07
CA ILE A 108 -1.85 -18.09 5.50
C ILE A 108 -1.57 -16.60 5.74
N PHE A 109 -0.66 -15.99 4.97
CA PHE A 109 -0.34 -14.57 5.09
C PHE A 109 -1.50 -13.67 4.66
N PHE A 110 -2.30 -14.11 3.68
CA PHE A 110 -3.50 -13.39 3.25
C PHE A 110 -4.58 -13.39 4.35
N ASP A 111 -4.79 -14.53 5.02
CA ASP A 111 -5.79 -14.63 6.09
C ASP A 111 -5.40 -13.87 7.37
N ILE A 112 -4.11 -13.75 7.67
CA ILE A 112 -3.64 -13.02 8.87
C ILE A 112 -3.60 -11.50 8.62
N TYR A 113 -3.15 -11.03 7.46
CA TYR A 113 -2.99 -9.58 7.19
C TYR A 113 -4.32 -8.89 6.82
N CYS A 114 -5.26 -9.60 6.22
CA CYS A 114 -6.59 -9.07 5.93
C CYS A 114 -7.52 -9.02 7.16
N GLY A 115 -7.14 -9.67 8.27
CA GLY A 115 -7.94 -9.70 9.50
C GLY A 115 -7.55 -8.65 10.55
N ASN A 116 -6.33 -8.10 10.50
CA ASN A 116 -5.82 -7.09 11.44
C ASN A 116 -4.79 -6.21 10.72
N SER A 117 -5.20 -5.10 10.11
CA SER A 117 -4.29 -4.08 9.59
C SER A 117 -4.73 -2.69 10.04
N GLY A 118 -4.36 -2.36 11.26
CA GLY A 118 -4.03 -1.00 11.67
C GLY A 118 -2.69 -1.08 12.39
N ILE A 119 -1.78 -0.15 12.10
CA ILE A 119 -0.42 -0.03 12.67
C ILE A 119 0.65 -0.81 11.88
N PHE A 120 1.18 -0.19 10.83
CA PHE A 120 2.62 0.09 10.62
C PHE A 120 2.77 0.73 9.23
N SER A 121 3.04 2.03 9.20
CA SER A 121 3.49 2.73 7.98
C SER A 121 5.02 2.81 8.00
N PRO A 122 5.74 2.42 6.94
CA PRO A 122 7.19 2.60 6.86
C PRO A 122 7.51 4.06 6.49
N VAL A 123 8.24 4.73 7.37
CA VAL A 123 8.84 6.04 7.12
C VAL A 123 9.86 5.91 5.99
N TYR A 124 9.54 6.45 4.81
CA TYR A 124 10.53 6.78 3.78
C TYR A 124 10.98 8.22 3.98
N LEU A 125 12.26 8.40 4.34
CA LEU A 125 12.96 9.68 4.30
C LEU A 125 13.26 10.04 2.85
N GLY A 126 12.65 11.12 2.37
CA GLY A 126 12.90 11.76 1.08
C GLY A 126 12.91 13.27 1.25
N ASP A 127 14.00 13.89 0.81
CA ASP A 127 14.47 15.24 1.10
C ASP A 127 13.64 16.44 0.57
N ARG A 128 13.74 17.57 1.32
CA ARG A 128 13.45 19.00 1.00
C ARG A 128 11.97 19.44 1.05
N ASN A 129 11.54 20.52 1.72
CA ASN A 129 12.18 21.74 2.24
C ASN A 129 11.62 22.08 3.64
N VAL A 130 12.49 22.27 4.64
CA VAL A 130 12.09 22.78 5.96
C VAL A 130 12.48 24.24 6.06
N ILE A 131 11.47 25.10 6.27
CA ILE A 131 11.68 26.48 6.73
C ILE A 131 12.27 26.40 8.14
N LYS A 132 13.55 26.79 8.28
CA LYS A 132 14.24 26.92 9.56
C LYS A 132 13.70 28.12 10.32
N LEU A 133 13.16 27.91 11.51
CA LEU A 133 13.13 28.94 12.56
C LEU A 133 14.26 28.63 13.56
N ARG A 134 15.22 29.57 13.65
CA ARG A 134 16.31 29.58 14.62
C ARG A 134 15.76 29.66 16.05
N ARG A 135 16.31 28.87 16.96
CA ARG A 135 16.37 29.20 18.39
C ARG A 135 17.81 29.59 18.74
N GLU A 136 17.96 30.79 19.28
CA GLU A 136 19.16 31.21 19.99
C GLU A 136 19.02 30.72 21.44
N ASP A 137 19.97 29.91 21.91
CA ASP A 137 20.07 29.55 23.31
C ASP A 137 21.15 30.41 23.98
N LYS A 138 20.71 31.24 24.91
CA LYS A 138 21.52 31.74 26.03
C LYS A 138 20.66 31.58 27.29
N PHE A 139 21.02 30.62 28.14
CA PHE A 139 21.26 30.76 29.58
C PHE A 139 21.20 29.38 30.23
N MET A 140 22.36 28.89 30.67
CA MET A 140 22.46 27.94 31.75
C MET A 140 22.26 28.72 33.06
N SER A 141 21.33 28.30 33.90
CA SER A 141 21.47 28.46 35.35
C SER A 141 21.03 27.18 36.04
N GLU A 142 21.99 26.60 36.75
CA GLU A 142 21.82 25.50 37.68
C GLU A 142 20.82 25.88 38.78
N ASN A 143 20.05 24.88 39.24
CA ASN A 143 19.04 24.87 40.31
C ASN A 143 17.59 24.96 39.84
N GLY A 144 17.01 23.79 39.56
CA GLY A 144 15.58 23.63 39.28
C GLY A 144 15.16 22.17 39.25
N THR A 145 15.28 21.48 40.38
CA THR A 145 14.80 20.10 40.57
C THR A 145 13.31 19.96 40.26
N GLY A 146 12.95 19.06 39.34
CA GLY A 146 11.65 18.37 39.36
C GLY A 146 10.57 18.81 38.36
N LEU A 147 10.68 19.95 37.67
CA LEU A 147 9.60 20.43 36.78
C LEU A 147 9.78 20.08 35.29
N GLU A 148 11.00 19.81 34.82
CA GLU A 148 11.26 19.65 33.37
C GLU A 148 10.97 18.23 32.82
N LEU A 149 10.91 17.21 33.69
CA LEU A 149 10.50 15.85 33.30
C LEU A 149 8.98 15.74 33.07
N LEU A 150 8.19 16.68 33.61
CA LEU A 150 6.74 16.80 33.37
C LEU A 150 6.41 17.47 32.03
N GLY A 151 7.32 18.29 31.48
CA GLY A 151 7.17 18.87 30.14
C GLY A 151 7.34 17.85 29.01
N PHE A 152 8.10 16.77 29.27
CA PHE A 152 8.33 15.67 28.31
C PHE A 152 7.25 14.57 28.40
N LEU A 153 6.53 14.49 29.52
CA LEU A 153 5.49 13.50 29.79
C LEU A 153 4.10 14.16 29.91
N GLY A 154 3.67 14.80 28.81
CA GLY A 154 2.28 15.21 28.62
C GLY A 154 1.89 16.49 29.38
N GLY A 155 1.51 17.53 28.62
CA GLY A 155 0.85 18.69 29.18
C GLY A 155 -0.31 18.31 30.09
N THR A 156 -0.54 19.11 31.15
CA THR A 156 -1.61 18.92 32.12
C THR A 156 -2.97 18.72 31.42
N ALA A 157 -3.87 17.90 31.97
CA ALA A 157 -5.19 17.67 31.37
C ALA A 157 -5.95 18.97 31.05
N LYS A 158 -5.82 20.00 31.90
CA LYS A 158 -6.39 21.33 31.68
C LYS A 158 -5.78 22.08 30.47
N SER A 159 -4.48 21.94 30.21
CA SER A 159 -3.85 22.59 29.06
C SER A 159 -4.23 21.93 27.74
N LYS A 160 -4.39 20.59 27.74
CA LYS A 160 -4.86 19.84 26.57
C LYS A 160 -6.32 20.14 26.23
N GLU A 161 -7.16 20.25 27.25
CA GLU A 161 -8.57 20.61 27.10
C GLU A 161 -8.74 22.04 26.56
N ALA A 162 -7.97 23.01 27.06
CA ALA A 162 -7.96 24.37 26.53
C ALA A 162 -7.48 24.43 25.07
N GLU A 163 -6.48 23.61 24.70
CA GLU A 163 -5.98 23.52 23.33
C GLU A 163 -7.02 22.91 22.37
N ALA A 164 -7.69 21.83 22.79
CA ALA A 164 -8.78 21.23 22.03
C ALA A 164 -9.94 22.21 21.81
N GLN A 165 -10.32 22.97 22.84
CA GLN A 165 -11.38 23.96 22.74
C GLN A 165 -11.03 25.07 21.74
N LYS A 166 -9.79 25.58 21.79
CA LYS A 166 -9.32 26.60 20.85
C LYS A 166 -9.36 26.10 19.40
N LYS A 167 -9.06 24.82 19.16
CA LYS A 167 -9.17 24.22 17.82
C LYS A 167 -10.63 24.10 17.37
N LEU A 168 -11.53 23.69 18.25
CA LEU A 168 -12.97 23.65 17.93
C LEU A 168 -13.51 25.04 17.57
N ASP A 169 -13.10 26.08 18.31
CA ASP A 169 -13.46 27.47 17.98
C ASP A 169 -12.94 27.88 16.59
N GLN A 170 -11.71 27.45 16.24
CA GLN A 170 -11.16 27.67 14.89
C GLN A 170 -11.95 26.93 13.82
N TYR A 171 -12.35 25.68 14.05
CA TYR A 171 -13.14 24.89 13.11
C TYR A 171 -14.54 25.48 12.89
N GLU A 172 -15.20 25.96 13.94
CA GLU A 172 -16.49 26.65 13.81
C GLU A 172 -16.36 27.94 13.01
N TYR A 173 -15.32 28.74 13.27
CA TYR A 173 -15.04 29.95 12.50
C TYR A 173 -14.82 29.66 11.01
N LEU A 174 -14.06 28.60 10.68
CA LEU A 174 -13.85 28.17 9.30
C LEU A 174 -15.15 27.65 8.65
N MET A 175 -15.98 26.95 9.43
CA MET A 175 -17.29 26.47 9.00
C MET A 175 -18.24 27.64 8.66
N GLU A 176 -18.34 28.64 9.54
CA GLU A 176 -19.20 29.82 9.34
C GLU A 176 -18.80 30.64 8.11
N LYS A 177 -17.50 30.75 7.84
CA LYS A 177 -16.98 31.41 6.63
C LYS A 177 -17.09 30.56 5.37
N GLY A 178 -17.36 29.26 5.50
CA GLY A 178 -17.38 28.31 4.40
C GLY A 178 -15.99 28.09 3.76
N GLU A 179 -14.92 28.33 4.51
CA GLU A 179 -13.54 28.13 4.04
C GLU A 179 -13.21 26.63 3.92
N LEU A 180 -12.34 26.30 2.96
CA LEU A 180 -11.89 24.93 2.75
C LEU A 180 -10.75 24.58 3.71
N LEU A 181 -10.84 23.40 4.32
CA LEU A 181 -9.71 22.77 4.98
C LEU A 181 -8.92 21.98 3.95
N THR A 182 -7.66 22.36 3.74
CA THR A 182 -6.80 21.78 2.70
C THR A 182 -5.83 20.75 3.27
N ASP A 183 -5.35 19.86 2.39
CA ASP A 183 -4.29 18.88 2.69
C ASP A 183 -4.58 17.93 3.85
N ILE A 184 -5.85 17.60 4.10
CA ILE A 184 -6.23 16.65 5.14
C ILE A 184 -5.93 15.23 4.68
N ARG A 185 -5.22 14.48 5.54
CA ARG A 185 -5.01 13.03 5.38
C ARG A 185 -5.70 12.28 6.50
N PHE A 186 -6.39 11.21 6.13
CA PHE A 186 -7.04 10.33 7.07
C PHE A 186 -6.13 9.15 7.43
N THR A 187 -6.15 8.75 8.69
CA THR A 187 -5.28 7.70 9.22
C THR A 187 -5.95 6.34 9.22
N GLN A 188 -7.29 6.30 9.25
CA GLN A 188 -8.05 5.07 9.35
C GLN A 188 -9.40 5.17 8.63
N GLU A 189 -9.87 4.05 8.09
CA GLU A 189 -11.26 3.86 7.67
C GLU A 189 -12.00 3.00 8.70
N ILE A 190 -13.15 3.47 9.16
CA ILE A 190 -14.09 2.74 10.01
C ILE A 190 -15.34 2.47 9.19
N LYS A 191 -15.68 1.19 8.99
CA LYS A 191 -16.76 0.74 8.09
C LYS A 191 -18.08 1.52 8.21
N GLU A 192 -18.46 1.89 9.43
CA GLU A 192 -19.73 2.57 9.72
C GLU A 192 -19.60 4.09 9.90
N LYS A 193 -18.40 4.61 10.18
CA LYS A 193 -18.17 6.04 10.43
C LYS A 193 -17.51 6.77 9.26
N GLY A 194 -16.89 6.05 8.34
CA GLY A 194 -16.10 6.59 7.24
C GLY A 194 -14.63 6.79 7.60
N LEU A 195 -14.00 7.82 7.03
CA LEU A 195 -12.59 8.11 7.22
C LEU A 195 -12.36 8.94 8.48
N GLN A 196 -11.30 8.62 9.22
CA GLN A 196 -10.97 9.23 10.49
C GLN A 196 -9.53 9.72 10.56
N ALA A 197 -9.34 10.90 11.14
CA ALA A 197 -8.05 11.46 11.55
C ALA A 197 -8.18 12.11 12.94
N TYR A 198 -7.05 12.57 13.49
CA TYR A 198 -7.00 13.37 14.70
C TYR A 198 -6.12 14.58 14.50
N ASP A 199 -6.54 15.71 15.06
CA ASP A 199 -5.74 16.93 15.16
C ASP A 199 -5.56 17.32 16.63
N GLY A 200 -4.56 16.72 17.27
CA GLY A 200 -4.44 16.70 18.74
C GLY A 200 -5.56 15.85 19.36
N ASP A 201 -6.31 16.43 20.30
CA ASP A 201 -7.44 15.76 20.98
C ASP A 201 -8.79 15.99 20.28
N VAL A 202 -8.81 16.58 19.08
CA VAL A 202 -10.01 16.75 18.25
C VAL A 202 -10.07 15.65 17.20
N GLN A 203 -11.21 14.96 17.13
CA GLN A 203 -11.47 13.91 16.15
C GLN A 203 -12.00 14.51 14.85
N LEU A 204 -11.43 14.11 13.71
CA LEU A 204 -11.91 14.48 12.38
C LEU A 204 -12.58 13.26 11.74
N ILE A 205 -13.83 13.39 11.31
CA ILE A 205 -14.59 12.32 10.65
C ILE A 205 -15.11 12.80 9.31
N MET A 206 -14.85 12.04 8.25
CA MET A 206 -15.53 12.20 6.97
C MET A 206 -16.41 10.97 6.70
N PRO A 207 -17.74 11.10 6.80
CA PRO A 207 -18.66 10.01 6.52
C PRO A 207 -18.44 9.43 5.13
N THR A 208 -18.69 8.13 4.98
CA THR A 208 -18.44 7.42 3.71
C THR A 208 -19.16 8.06 2.52
N GLU A 209 -20.39 8.54 2.74
CA GLU A 209 -21.22 9.23 1.73
C GLU A 209 -20.66 10.58 1.29
N GLU A 210 -19.86 11.20 2.15
CA GLU A 210 -19.21 12.49 1.90
C GLU A 210 -17.82 12.34 1.28
N SER A 211 -17.24 11.13 1.36
CA SER A 211 -15.90 10.83 0.84
C SER A 211 -15.86 10.53 -0.66
N THR A 212 -16.85 9.78 -1.18
CA THR A 212 -16.95 9.44 -2.61
C THR A 212 -18.36 8.95 -2.96
N LEU A 213 -18.76 9.21 -4.21
CA LEU A 213 -20.02 8.73 -4.78
C LEU A 213 -19.94 7.27 -5.27
N TYR A 214 -18.74 6.78 -5.60
CA TYR A 214 -18.57 5.46 -6.21
C TYR A 214 -17.99 4.45 -5.23
N LYS A 215 -18.84 4.03 -4.29
CA LYS A 215 -18.52 2.96 -3.33
C LYS A 215 -18.11 1.70 -4.12
N GLY A 216 -16.90 1.18 -3.85
CA GLY A 216 -16.36 -0.04 -4.48
C GLY A 216 -15.44 0.17 -5.70
N ILE A 217 -15.44 1.36 -6.30
CA ILE A 217 -14.46 1.72 -7.35
C ILE A 217 -13.16 2.19 -6.71
N PHE A 218 -13.27 3.13 -5.78
CA PHE A 218 -12.16 3.66 -5.00
C PHE A 218 -11.97 2.76 -3.76
N GLY A 219 -10.80 2.11 -3.66
CA GLY A 219 -10.50 1.23 -2.53
C GLY A 219 -10.04 2.01 -1.30
N ALA A 220 -10.21 1.39 -0.12
CA ALA A 220 -9.77 1.89 1.19
C ALA A 220 -8.35 2.48 1.17
N THR A 221 -7.40 1.76 0.58
CA THR A 221 -5.99 2.16 0.50
C THR A 221 -5.82 3.50 -0.22
N TYR A 222 -6.49 3.69 -1.36
CA TYR A 222 -6.44 4.95 -2.10
C TYR A 222 -7.05 6.10 -1.30
N LEU A 223 -8.16 5.83 -0.60
CA LEU A 223 -8.82 6.84 0.22
C LEU A 223 -7.95 7.31 1.40
N LEU A 224 -7.07 6.46 1.93
CA LEU A 224 -6.17 6.82 3.03
C LEU A 224 -4.85 7.48 2.57
N GLU A 225 -4.34 7.11 1.40
CA GLU A 225 -3.11 7.70 0.84
C GLU A 225 -3.30 9.13 0.32
N ARG A 226 -4.55 9.51 0.04
CA ARG A 226 -4.93 10.77 -0.57
C ARG A 226 -4.96 11.95 0.42
N CYS A 227 -4.57 13.13 -0.08
CA CYS A 227 -4.89 14.43 0.54
C CYS A 227 -6.25 14.94 0.06
N TYR A 228 -7.04 15.49 0.98
CA TYR A 228 -8.36 16.03 0.71
C TYR A 228 -8.43 17.52 1.00
N ASN A 229 -9.16 18.22 0.13
CA ASN A 229 -9.67 19.56 0.39
C ASN A 229 -11.16 19.40 0.73
N VAL A 230 -11.53 19.70 1.97
CA VAL A 230 -12.84 19.40 2.55
C VAL A 230 -13.51 20.65 3.09
N LYS A 231 -14.85 20.64 3.15
CA LYS A 231 -15.62 21.60 3.95
C LYS A 231 -15.95 20.98 5.30
N ILE A 232 -16.02 21.81 6.33
CA ILE A 232 -16.58 21.42 7.61
C ILE A 232 -18.10 21.50 7.48
N THR A 233 -18.80 20.43 7.84
CA THR A 233 -20.26 20.38 7.79
C THR A 233 -20.90 20.48 9.17
N ARG A 234 -20.21 20.03 10.21
CA ARG A 234 -20.69 20.09 11.59
C ARG A 234 -19.51 20.02 12.57
N VAL A 235 -19.59 20.77 13.67
CA VAL A 235 -18.69 20.65 14.82
C VAL A 235 -19.51 20.19 16.02
N ASP A 236 -19.06 19.14 16.68
CA ASP A 236 -19.63 18.59 17.91
C ASP A 236 -18.66 18.85 19.06
N ARG A 237 -19.04 19.73 19.98
CA ARG A 237 -18.19 20.14 21.11
C ARG A 237 -18.16 19.10 22.22
N GLU A 238 -19.24 18.35 22.42
CA GLU A 238 -19.34 17.37 23.50
C GLU A 238 -18.42 16.19 23.20
N GLU A 239 -18.50 15.67 21.99
CA GLU A 239 -17.67 14.55 21.51
C GLU A 239 -16.32 15.00 20.91
N ARG A 240 -16.04 16.31 20.92
CA ARG A 240 -14.84 16.92 20.31
C ARG A 240 -14.58 16.44 18.88
N THR A 241 -15.66 16.35 18.10
CA THR A 241 -15.67 15.74 16.76
C THR A 241 -16.06 16.75 15.70
N VAL A 242 -15.25 16.84 14.64
CA VAL A 242 -15.51 17.68 13.47
C VAL A 242 -15.86 16.79 12.29
N TYR A 243 -17.02 17.04 11.69
CA TYR A 243 -17.51 16.35 10.51
C TYR A 243 -17.12 17.11 9.26
N LEU A 244 -16.54 16.37 8.31
CA LEU A 244 -15.95 16.89 7.09
C LEU A 244 -16.67 16.33 5.87
N SER A 245 -16.69 17.10 4.80
CA SER A 245 -17.23 16.69 3.52
C SER A 245 -16.33 17.07 2.36
N TYR A 246 -15.86 16.05 1.64
CA TYR A 246 -15.20 16.22 0.36
C TYR A 246 -16.20 16.57 -0.73
N ARG A 247 -17.38 15.94 -0.72
CA ARG A 247 -18.45 16.20 -1.69
C ARG A 247 -18.89 17.66 -1.70
N ALA A 248 -19.09 18.27 -0.53
CA ALA A 248 -19.47 19.67 -0.39
C ALA A 248 -18.37 20.62 -0.88
N ALA A 249 -17.09 20.26 -0.73
CA ALA A 249 -15.99 21.02 -1.29
C ALA A 249 -15.97 20.99 -2.82
N GLN A 250 -16.41 19.88 -3.43
CA GLN A 250 -16.45 19.70 -4.88
C GLN A 250 -17.80 20.05 -5.53
N ALA A 251 -18.77 20.53 -4.77
CA ALA A 251 -20.14 20.74 -5.25
C ALA A 251 -20.24 21.72 -6.43
N GLU A 252 -19.32 22.67 -6.52
CA GLU A 252 -19.25 23.63 -7.63
C GLU A 252 -18.46 23.08 -8.83
N TYR A 253 -17.24 22.58 -8.58
CA TYR A 253 -16.31 22.17 -9.63
C TYR A 253 -16.72 20.88 -10.34
N ARG A 254 -17.25 19.90 -9.60
CA ARG A 254 -17.55 18.57 -10.14
C ARG A 254 -18.68 18.60 -11.18
N PRO A 255 -19.85 19.23 -10.94
CA PRO A 255 -20.89 19.30 -11.96
C PRO A 255 -20.45 20.05 -13.21
N ALA A 256 -19.73 21.17 -13.05
CA ALA A 256 -19.20 21.94 -14.17
C ALA A 256 -18.20 21.12 -15.01
N ALA A 257 -17.30 20.36 -14.35
CA ALA A 257 -16.38 19.46 -15.02
C ALA A 257 -17.11 18.34 -15.76
N LEU A 258 -18.12 17.72 -15.14
CA LEU A 258 -18.95 16.70 -15.79
C LEU A 258 -19.65 17.24 -17.01
N GLU A 259 -20.31 18.40 -16.91
CA GLU A 259 -21.00 19.04 -18.04
C GLU A 259 -20.03 19.32 -19.19
N LYS A 260 -18.84 19.84 -18.90
CA LYS A 260 -17.80 20.07 -19.91
C LYS A 260 -17.37 18.77 -20.61
N ILE A 261 -17.16 17.69 -19.85
CA ILE A 261 -16.82 16.38 -20.41
C ILE A 261 -17.96 15.83 -21.28
N LYS A 262 -19.22 15.96 -20.84
CA LYS A 262 -20.37 15.50 -21.62
C LYS A 262 -20.48 16.25 -22.95
N LYS A 263 -20.37 17.58 -22.91
CA LYS A 263 -20.40 18.43 -24.12
C LYS A 263 -19.26 18.11 -25.08
N SER A 264 -18.03 17.88 -24.58
CA SER A 264 -16.91 17.52 -25.46
C SER A 264 -17.13 16.18 -26.15
N ILE A 265 -17.72 15.20 -25.45
CA ILE A 265 -18.06 13.90 -26.05
C ILE A 265 -19.13 14.07 -27.13
N GLU A 266 -20.18 14.85 -26.87
CA GLU A 266 -21.26 15.12 -27.84
C GLU A 266 -20.77 15.88 -29.07
N ALA A 267 -19.85 16.83 -28.89
CA ALA A 267 -19.24 17.59 -29.97
C ALA A 267 -18.16 16.79 -30.74
N GLY A 268 -17.74 15.63 -30.24
CA GLY A 268 -16.63 14.86 -30.80
C GLY A 268 -15.26 15.53 -30.62
N GLU A 269 -15.14 16.44 -29.66
CA GLU A 269 -13.90 17.16 -29.36
C GLU A 269 -12.94 16.29 -28.52
N GLU A 270 -11.66 16.31 -28.86
CA GLU A 270 -10.64 15.69 -28.03
C GLU A 270 -10.40 16.52 -26.76
N LEU A 271 -10.80 15.99 -25.61
CA LEU A 271 -10.58 16.62 -24.31
C LEU A 271 -9.45 15.92 -23.55
N GLU A 272 -8.32 16.61 -23.40
CA GLU A 272 -7.20 16.19 -22.55
C GLU A 272 -7.34 16.75 -21.13
N VAL A 273 -7.17 15.89 -20.13
CA VAL A 273 -7.29 16.22 -18.70
C VAL A 273 -6.26 15.49 -17.87
N LYS A 274 -5.92 16.07 -16.72
CA LYS A 274 -5.15 15.38 -15.69
C LYS A 274 -6.05 14.36 -14.98
N ALA A 275 -5.49 13.20 -14.66
CA ALA A 275 -6.14 12.18 -13.85
C ALA A 275 -5.16 11.58 -12.84
N ILE A 276 -5.69 11.14 -11.70
CA ILE A 276 -4.91 10.49 -10.64
C ILE A 276 -5.10 8.99 -10.76
N VAL A 277 -4.02 8.21 -10.82
CA VAL A 277 -4.12 6.76 -10.79
C VAL A 277 -4.65 6.29 -9.43
N VAL A 278 -5.70 5.49 -9.44
CA VAL A 278 -6.35 4.98 -8.24
C VAL A 278 -5.82 3.59 -7.94
N LEU A 279 -6.03 2.65 -8.87
CA LEU A 279 -5.62 1.25 -8.73
C LEU A 279 -5.54 0.56 -10.09
N CYS A 280 -4.76 -0.51 -10.15
CA CYS A 280 -4.70 -1.45 -11.27
C CYS A 280 -5.65 -2.64 -11.04
N ARG A 281 -6.47 -2.98 -12.04
CA ARG A 281 -7.35 -4.16 -12.06
C ARG A 281 -6.79 -5.20 -13.03
N ASP A 282 -5.84 -6.01 -12.56
CA ASP A 282 -5.07 -6.91 -13.44
C ASP A 282 -5.92 -7.97 -14.12
N LEU A 283 -6.86 -8.58 -13.38
CA LEU A 283 -7.72 -9.62 -13.93
C LEU A 283 -8.62 -9.10 -15.05
N GLN A 284 -8.85 -7.78 -15.10
CA GLN A 284 -9.68 -7.12 -16.08
C GLN A 284 -8.88 -6.24 -17.05
N ASN A 285 -7.55 -6.19 -16.94
CA ASN A 285 -6.64 -5.44 -17.81
C ASN A 285 -6.97 -3.94 -17.98
N TYR A 286 -7.34 -3.26 -16.89
CA TYR A 286 -7.52 -1.80 -16.89
C TYR A 286 -7.05 -1.15 -15.59
N ILE A 287 -6.87 0.17 -15.65
CA ILE A 287 -6.51 1.04 -14.54
C ILE A 287 -7.72 1.92 -14.25
N VAL A 288 -8.05 2.08 -12.98
CA VAL A 288 -9.03 3.08 -12.53
C VAL A 288 -8.28 4.38 -12.29
N VAL A 289 -8.81 5.47 -12.82
CA VAL A 289 -8.28 6.81 -12.59
C VAL A 289 -9.36 7.74 -12.05
N ASP A 290 -8.95 8.74 -11.27
CA ASP A 290 -9.79 9.84 -10.81
C ASP A 290 -9.55 11.07 -11.69
N ILE A 291 -10.51 11.37 -12.56
CA ILE A 291 -10.41 12.48 -13.51
C ILE A 291 -10.47 13.80 -12.75
N LEU A 292 -9.47 14.65 -12.96
CA LEU A 292 -9.26 15.94 -12.29
C LEU A 292 -9.17 15.84 -10.75
N GLY A 293 -9.07 14.62 -10.20
CA GLY A 293 -9.19 14.39 -8.77
C GLY A 293 -10.60 14.64 -8.22
N LEU A 294 -11.64 14.80 -9.05
CA LEU A 294 -12.98 15.21 -8.58
C LEU A 294 -13.87 14.04 -8.14
N SER A 295 -13.28 12.87 -7.88
CA SER A 295 -13.95 11.56 -7.73
C SER A 295 -14.74 11.15 -8.98
N ILE A 296 -14.31 11.58 -10.16
CA ILE A 296 -14.95 11.25 -11.44
C ILE A 296 -14.23 10.01 -12.02
N PRO A 297 -14.89 8.85 -12.12
CA PRO A 297 -14.21 7.61 -12.50
C PRO A 297 -13.88 7.57 -14.00
N GLY A 298 -12.59 7.39 -14.28
CA GLY A 298 -12.08 7.00 -15.59
C GLY A 298 -11.63 5.54 -15.60
N VAL A 299 -11.90 4.86 -16.71
CA VAL A 299 -11.39 3.52 -17.01
C VAL A 299 -10.36 3.65 -18.11
N LEU A 300 -9.13 3.26 -17.80
CA LEU A 300 -7.97 3.31 -18.69
C LEU A 300 -7.53 1.88 -19.01
N PRO A 301 -7.92 1.30 -20.16
CA PRO A 301 -7.46 -0.03 -20.57
C PRO A 301 -5.93 -0.08 -20.66
N TYR A 302 -5.34 -1.24 -20.41
CA TYR A 302 -3.87 -1.40 -20.52
C TYR A 302 -3.35 -1.11 -21.94
N SER A 303 -4.14 -1.44 -22.97
CA SER A 303 -3.84 -1.11 -24.37
C SER A 303 -3.82 0.39 -24.67
N GLU A 304 -4.40 1.21 -23.79
CA GLU A 304 -4.47 2.67 -23.89
C GLU A 304 -3.42 3.34 -22.98
N TRP A 305 -2.45 2.60 -22.44
CA TRP A 305 -1.40 3.15 -21.58
C TRP A 305 -0.26 3.84 -22.36
N ILE A 306 0.24 3.17 -23.40
CA ILE A 306 1.29 3.61 -24.34
C ILE A 306 1.04 2.97 -25.72
N HIS A 307 1.80 3.38 -26.73
CA HIS A 307 1.81 2.74 -28.04
C HIS A 307 2.55 1.39 -27.94
N GLY A 308 1.85 0.28 -28.16
CA GLY A 308 2.41 -1.07 -28.04
C GLY A 308 2.27 -1.68 -26.64
N TYR A 309 3.13 -2.65 -26.32
CA TYR A 309 3.07 -3.38 -25.06
C TYR A 309 3.72 -2.61 -23.91
N ALA A 310 3.05 -2.51 -22.76
CA ALA A 310 3.59 -1.97 -21.52
C ALA A 310 3.94 -3.08 -20.53
N ALA A 311 5.23 -3.27 -20.26
CA ALA A 311 5.71 -4.17 -19.23
C ALA A 311 5.51 -3.59 -17.83
N ASN A 312 5.29 -4.44 -16.82
CA ASN A 312 5.15 -4.03 -15.41
C ASN A 312 4.22 -2.82 -15.18
N ILE A 313 3.04 -2.77 -15.81
CA ILE A 313 2.12 -1.62 -15.69
C ILE A 313 1.89 -1.19 -14.24
N LYS A 314 1.81 -2.13 -13.30
CA LYS A 314 1.65 -1.83 -11.86
C LYS A 314 2.75 -0.94 -11.27
N GLU A 315 3.99 -1.13 -11.70
CA GLU A 315 5.13 -0.34 -11.24
C GLU A 315 5.11 1.05 -11.89
N GLN A 316 4.49 1.17 -13.07
CA GLN A 316 4.35 2.44 -13.78
C GLN A 316 3.13 3.25 -13.33
N ALA A 317 2.03 2.57 -13.02
CA ALA A 317 0.72 3.11 -12.65
C ALA A 317 0.48 2.93 -11.13
N VAL A 318 1.37 3.54 -10.35
CA VAL A 318 1.28 3.57 -8.89
C VAL A 318 0.13 4.46 -8.44
N SER A 319 -0.56 4.07 -7.37
CA SER A 319 -1.63 4.87 -6.77
C SER A 319 -1.16 6.29 -6.42
N GLY A 320 -2.03 7.29 -6.62
CA GLY A 320 -1.72 8.71 -6.40
C GLY A 320 -0.92 9.38 -7.53
N LYS A 321 -0.39 8.63 -8.50
CA LYS A 321 0.37 9.22 -9.63
C LYS A 321 -0.54 10.04 -10.54
N ILE A 322 -0.16 11.28 -10.81
CA ILE A 322 -0.85 12.15 -11.76
C ILE A 322 -0.38 11.85 -13.18
N ILE A 323 -1.31 11.66 -14.10
CA ILE A 323 -1.08 11.38 -15.52
C ILE A 323 -1.99 12.25 -16.41
N ASP A 324 -1.55 12.49 -17.64
CA ASP A 324 -2.40 13.06 -18.71
C ASP A 324 -3.20 11.95 -19.38
N VAL A 325 -4.50 12.21 -19.59
CA VAL A 325 -5.39 11.31 -20.32
C VAL A 325 -6.33 12.09 -21.22
N LYS A 326 -6.66 11.53 -22.38
CA LYS A 326 -7.76 12.00 -23.24
C LYS A 326 -9.05 11.24 -22.94
N ILE A 327 -10.16 11.96 -22.88
CA ILE A 327 -11.49 11.36 -22.79
C ILE A 327 -11.85 10.78 -24.16
N LYS A 328 -12.22 9.49 -24.22
CA LYS A 328 -12.63 8.79 -25.44
C LYS A 328 -14.14 8.64 -25.57
N GLY A 329 -14.88 8.78 -24.46
CA GLY A 329 -16.32 8.59 -24.41
C GLY A 329 -16.76 7.91 -23.12
N TYR A 330 -17.92 7.28 -23.16
CA TYR A 330 -18.47 6.53 -22.03
C TYR A 330 -18.02 5.07 -22.04
N THR A 331 -17.91 4.48 -20.85
CA THR A 331 -17.78 3.03 -20.72
C THR A 331 -19.14 2.34 -20.89
N THR A 332 -19.15 1.04 -21.19
CA THR A 332 -20.38 0.23 -21.28
C THR A 332 -21.16 0.11 -19.97
N LYS A 333 -20.51 0.39 -18.83
CA LYS A 333 -21.14 0.39 -17.49
C LYS A 333 -21.51 1.79 -17.01
N SER A 334 -21.39 2.80 -17.86
CA SER A 334 -21.76 4.16 -17.53
C SER A 334 -23.28 4.29 -17.45
N THR A 335 -23.77 4.98 -16.42
CA THR A 335 -25.19 5.39 -16.33
C THR A 335 -25.26 6.92 -16.28
N GLU A 336 -26.47 7.48 -16.36
CA GLU A 336 -26.68 8.93 -16.28
C GLU A 336 -26.35 9.48 -14.88
N GLU A 337 -26.74 8.75 -13.83
CA GLU A 337 -26.47 9.08 -12.43
C GLU A 337 -25.00 8.84 -12.05
N GLU A 338 -24.40 7.78 -12.61
CA GLU A 338 -23.04 7.35 -12.35
C GLU A 338 -22.22 7.29 -13.65
N PRO A 339 -21.87 8.46 -14.24
CA PRO A 339 -21.10 8.48 -15.47
C PRO A 339 -19.70 7.92 -15.23
N ARG A 340 -19.23 7.08 -16.16
CA ARG A 340 -17.91 6.46 -16.16
C ARG A 340 -17.29 6.62 -17.54
N PHE A 341 -16.10 7.18 -17.60
CA PHE A 341 -15.49 7.58 -18.86
C PHE A 341 -14.39 6.61 -19.28
N LEU A 342 -14.37 6.27 -20.57
CA LEU A 342 -13.23 5.61 -21.18
C LEU A 342 -12.16 6.66 -21.45
N VAL A 343 -10.93 6.40 -21.04
CA VAL A 343 -9.82 7.36 -21.21
C VAL A 343 -8.59 6.70 -21.82
N SER A 344 -7.74 7.50 -22.46
CA SER A 344 -6.48 7.06 -23.07
C SER A 344 -5.31 7.92 -22.63
N ARG A 345 -4.28 7.29 -22.07
CA ARG A 345 -2.98 7.93 -21.83
C ARG A 345 -2.13 7.88 -23.10
N ARG A 346 -2.25 6.82 -23.90
CA ARG A 346 -1.54 6.61 -25.16
C ARG A 346 -1.69 7.81 -26.09
N ASP A 347 -2.89 8.37 -26.17
CA ASP A 347 -3.19 9.49 -27.07
C ASP A 347 -2.62 10.85 -26.56
N CYS A 348 -2.09 10.90 -25.33
CA CYS A 348 -1.34 12.04 -24.77
C CYS A 348 0.19 11.89 -24.94
N VAL A 349 0.67 10.71 -25.33
CA VAL A 349 2.10 10.42 -25.41
C VAL A 349 2.52 10.34 -26.88
N LYS A 350 3.59 11.07 -27.23
CA LYS A 350 4.18 10.97 -28.57
C LYS A 350 4.63 9.54 -28.83
N SER A 351 4.29 9.02 -30.01
CA SER A 351 4.71 7.66 -30.39
C SER A 351 6.22 7.61 -30.63
N GLU A 352 6.91 6.83 -29.81
CA GLU A 352 8.34 6.53 -29.98
C GLU A 352 8.60 5.57 -31.15
N TRP A 353 7.54 4.99 -31.75
CA TRP A 353 7.64 4.09 -32.89
C TRP A 353 7.92 4.81 -34.21
N ILE A 354 7.70 6.13 -34.28
CA ILE A 354 8.01 6.91 -35.47
C ILE A 354 9.53 6.96 -35.66
N GLY A 355 10.02 6.42 -36.78
CA GLY A 355 11.45 6.38 -37.11
C GLY A 355 12.28 5.36 -36.30
N ILE A 356 11.63 4.43 -35.59
CA ILE A 356 12.33 3.49 -34.71
C ILE A 356 13.24 2.51 -35.48
N GLU A 357 12.85 2.14 -36.70
CA GLU A 357 13.61 1.24 -37.58
C GLU A 357 14.91 1.88 -38.08
N GLU A 358 14.90 3.18 -38.31
CA GLU A 358 16.08 3.97 -38.70
C GLU A 358 17.02 4.17 -37.50
N ARG A 359 16.44 4.42 -36.31
CA ARG A 359 17.19 4.61 -35.07
C ARG A 359 17.89 3.33 -34.60
N PHE A 360 17.26 2.18 -34.82
CA PHE A 360 17.78 0.87 -34.43
C PHE A 360 17.80 -0.10 -35.63
N PRO A 361 18.78 0.04 -36.54
CA PRO A 361 18.87 -0.80 -37.72
C PRO A 361 18.93 -2.29 -37.38
N LEU A 362 18.40 -3.12 -38.26
CA LEU A 362 18.46 -4.58 -38.10
C LEU A 362 19.90 -5.05 -37.88
N HIS A 363 20.10 -6.00 -36.96
CA HIS A 363 21.41 -6.52 -36.55
C HIS A 363 22.36 -5.52 -35.86
N SER A 364 21.94 -4.28 -35.61
CA SER A 364 22.71 -3.35 -34.77
C SER A 364 22.78 -3.85 -33.33
N ASN A 365 23.88 -3.51 -32.62
CA ASN A 365 24.03 -3.84 -31.21
C ASN A 365 23.33 -2.77 -30.36
N ILE A 366 22.55 -3.21 -29.38
CA ILE A 366 21.82 -2.36 -28.43
C ILE A 366 21.99 -2.90 -27.02
N ILE A 367 21.93 -2.00 -26.03
CA ILE A 367 21.91 -2.38 -24.61
C ILE A 367 20.45 -2.37 -24.16
N ILE A 368 20.04 -3.47 -23.53
CA ILE A 368 18.69 -3.64 -23.02
C ILE A 368 18.74 -4.01 -21.54
N GLU A 369 17.95 -3.33 -20.73
CA GLU A 369 17.75 -3.66 -19.32
C GLU A 369 16.53 -4.59 -19.18
N CYS A 370 16.69 -5.72 -18.49
CA CYS A 370 15.59 -6.65 -18.22
C CYS A 370 14.63 -6.07 -17.18
N VAL A 371 13.35 -5.97 -17.54
CA VAL A 371 12.29 -5.47 -16.64
C VAL A 371 11.34 -6.56 -16.19
N GLU A 372 11.08 -7.56 -17.04
CA GLU A 372 10.11 -8.62 -16.76
C GLU A 372 10.60 -9.95 -17.32
N MET A 373 10.49 -11.04 -16.56
CA MET A 373 10.83 -12.38 -17.03
C MET A 373 9.56 -13.12 -17.45
N GLN A 374 9.55 -13.73 -18.64
CA GLN A 374 8.41 -14.46 -19.19
C GLN A 374 8.81 -15.86 -19.68
N GLY A 375 8.98 -16.79 -18.75
CA GLY A 375 9.25 -18.20 -19.06
C GLY A 375 10.44 -18.39 -20.02
N LYS A 376 10.14 -18.60 -21.32
CA LYS A 376 11.13 -18.79 -22.38
C LYS A 376 11.65 -17.49 -23.01
N ASN A 377 11.16 -16.32 -22.63
CA ASN A 377 11.61 -15.01 -23.10
C ASN A 377 11.63 -14.00 -21.93
N TRP A 378 12.02 -12.78 -22.20
CA TRP A 378 11.96 -11.69 -21.23
C TRP A 378 11.66 -10.37 -21.93
N ILE A 379 11.10 -9.42 -21.18
CA ILE A 379 10.81 -8.08 -21.67
C ILE A 379 11.88 -7.15 -21.14
N GLY A 380 12.44 -6.35 -22.04
CA GLY A 380 13.42 -5.35 -21.73
C GLY A 380 12.98 -3.94 -22.10
N LYS A 381 13.67 -2.96 -21.54
CA LYS A 381 13.56 -1.55 -21.94
C LYS A 381 14.90 -1.09 -22.50
N ILE A 382 14.86 -0.17 -23.46
CA ILE A 382 16.05 0.50 -23.97
C ILE A 382 16.24 1.77 -23.15
N PRO A 383 17.40 1.99 -22.51
CA PRO A 383 17.69 3.25 -21.84
C PRO A 383 17.50 4.45 -22.78
N GLY A 384 16.72 5.44 -22.36
CA GLY A 384 16.39 6.61 -23.20
C GLY A 384 15.25 6.40 -24.21
N VAL A 385 14.56 5.25 -24.18
CA VAL A 385 13.34 4.97 -24.96
C VAL A 385 12.29 4.30 -24.05
N PRO A 386 11.71 5.06 -23.10
CA PRO A 386 10.93 4.50 -21.99
C PRO A 386 9.57 3.92 -22.38
N ASN A 387 8.99 4.28 -23.54
CA ASN A 387 7.66 3.82 -23.96
C ASN A 387 7.71 2.69 -25.00
N ILE A 388 8.86 2.03 -25.18
CA ILE A 388 9.00 0.83 -26.00
C ILE A 388 9.46 -0.34 -25.15
N SER A 389 8.63 -1.38 -25.10
CA SER A 389 9.01 -2.66 -24.54
C SER A 389 9.59 -3.56 -25.63
N VAL A 390 10.76 -4.14 -25.36
CA VAL A 390 11.46 -5.02 -26.29
C VAL A 390 11.32 -6.47 -25.88
N TYR A 391 10.82 -7.30 -26.79
CA TYR A 391 10.74 -8.74 -26.61
C TYR A 391 12.10 -9.39 -26.86
N CYS A 392 12.69 -9.96 -25.81
CA CYS A 392 14.04 -10.47 -25.86
C CYS A 392 14.09 -11.99 -25.78
N PHE A 393 14.78 -12.59 -26.75
CA PHE A 393 15.06 -14.03 -26.78
C PHE A 393 16.33 -14.34 -26.01
N TYR A 394 16.30 -15.44 -25.25
CA TYR A 394 17.51 -15.99 -24.63
C TYR A 394 18.53 -16.39 -25.69
N PRO A 395 19.83 -16.38 -25.35
CA PRO A 395 20.87 -16.79 -26.28
C PRO A 395 20.83 -18.30 -26.50
N ASN A 396 21.00 -18.74 -27.74
CA ASN A 396 21.14 -20.17 -28.08
C ASN A 396 22.56 -20.71 -27.84
N ARG A 397 23.43 -19.92 -27.21
CA ARG A 397 24.86 -20.20 -27.04
C ARG A 397 25.36 -19.69 -25.69
N LEU A 398 26.49 -20.22 -25.25
CA LEU A 398 27.20 -19.76 -24.05
C LEU A 398 27.73 -18.34 -24.24
N SER A 399 27.92 -17.62 -23.13
CA SER A 399 28.53 -16.30 -23.09
C SER A 399 29.92 -16.36 -23.71
N PRO A 400 30.22 -15.52 -24.73
CA PRO A 400 31.57 -15.38 -25.24
C PRO A 400 32.57 -14.90 -24.17
N THR A 401 32.13 -14.06 -23.22
CA THR A 401 32.99 -13.49 -22.17
C THR A 401 33.26 -14.47 -21.04
N THR A 402 32.25 -15.18 -20.56
CA THR A 402 32.37 -16.04 -19.36
C THR A 402 32.49 -17.53 -19.68
N GLY A 403 32.22 -17.96 -20.92
CA GLY A 403 32.15 -19.37 -21.31
C GLY A 403 30.99 -20.15 -20.69
N GLY A 404 30.21 -19.54 -19.80
CA GLY A 404 29.07 -20.14 -19.11
C GLY A 404 27.70 -19.72 -19.69
N PRO A 405 26.59 -20.29 -19.19
CA PRO A 405 25.25 -19.87 -19.59
C PRO A 405 24.99 -18.42 -19.17
N ILE A 406 24.39 -17.63 -20.05
CA ILE A 406 23.97 -16.25 -19.73
C ILE A 406 22.70 -16.32 -18.89
N ILE A 407 22.80 -15.88 -17.63
CA ILE A 407 21.67 -15.84 -16.70
C ILE A 407 21.05 -14.44 -16.72
N ILE A 408 19.84 -14.35 -17.28
CA ILE A 408 19.06 -13.10 -17.28
C ILE A 408 18.44 -12.86 -15.90
N LYS A 409 18.59 -11.64 -15.39
CA LYS A 409 18.06 -11.19 -14.11
C LYS A 409 17.37 -9.83 -14.29
N ILE A 410 16.28 -9.62 -13.56
CA ILE A 410 15.58 -8.33 -13.51
C ILE A 410 16.57 -7.24 -13.05
N GLY A 411 16.57 -6.10 -13.73
CA GLY A 411 17.49 -4.98 -13.53
C GLY A 411 18.88 -5.17 -14.16
N GLY A 412 19.19 -6.35 -14.69
CA GLY A 412 20.42 -6.63 -15.41
C GLY A 412 20.43 -5.98 -16.80
N GLN A 413 21.61 -5.56 -17.26
CA GLN A 413 21.81 -5.00 -18.60
C GLN A 413 22.54 -6.00 -19.49
N TYR A 414 22.05 -6.14 -20.73
CA TYR A 414 22.52 -7.13 -21.67
C TYR A 414 22.79 -6.49 -23.02
N SER A 415 23.91 -6.90 -23.62
CA SER A 415 24.21 -6.58 -25.00
C SER A 415 23.37 -7.49 -25.88
N CYS A 416 22.54 -6.91 -26.73
CA CYS A 416 21.64 -7.59 -27.64
C CYS A 416 21.87 -7.10 -29.06
N PHE A 417 21.43 -7.88 -30.05
CA PHE A 417 21.26 -7.35 -31.40
C PHE A 417 19.77 -7.27 -31.77
N VAL A 418 19.44 -6.29 -32.60
CA VAL A 418 18.09 -6.12 -33.14
C VAL A 418 17.76 -7.28 -34.07
N ALA A 419 16.76 -8.08 -33.72
CA ALA A 419 16.38 -9.28 -34.45
C ALA A 419 15.20 -9.04 -35.41
N ALA A 420 14.26 -8.17 -35.03
CA ALA A 420 13.19 -7.70 -35.89
C ALA A 420 12.55 -6.45 -35.28
N ILE A 421 12.10 -5.53 -36.13
CA ILE A 421 11.28 -4.37 -35.75
C ILE A 421 10.15 -4.28 -36.77
N ASP A 422 8.95 -4.01 -36.27
CA ASP A 422 7.77 -3.69 -37.07
C ASP A 422 7.10 -2.49 -36.38
N ALA A 423 7.33 -1.29 -36.92
CA ALA A 423 6.85 -0.04 -36.32
C ALA A 423 5.32 0.07 -36.34
N GLU A 424 4.68 -0.43 -37.40
CA GLU A 424 3.22 -0.39 -37.55
C GLU A 424 2.53 -1.26 -36.50
N LYS A 425 3.06 -2.48 -36.28
CA LYS A 425 2.51 -3.40 -35.26
C LYS A 425 3.04 -3.15 -33.85
N CYS A 426 3.91 -2.16 -33.68
CA CYS A 426 4.57 -1.88 -32.40
C CYS A 426 5.30 -3.11 -31.83
N ILE A 427 6.04 -3.83 -32.67
CA ILE A 427 6.81 -5.02 -32.29
C ILE A 427 8.30 -4.72 -32.37
N PHE A 428 9.02 -4.89 -31.26
CA PHE A 428 10.48 -4.85 -31.22
C PHE A 428 10.99 -6.16 -30.65
N ARG A 429 11.84 -6.87 -31.39
CA ARG A 429 12.48 -8.12 -30.97
C ARG A 429 13.99 -7.99 -30.97
N ALA A 430 14.62 -8.49 -29.91
CA ALA A 430 16.07 -8.54 -29.77
C ALA A 430 16.54 -9.92 -29.31
N ARG A 431 17.79 -10.26 -29.60
CA ARG A 431 18.41 -11.50 -29.09
C ARG A 431 19.68 -11.17 -28.33
N VAL A 432 19.82 -11.81 -27.17
CA VAL A 432 20.98 -11.61 -26.30
C VAL A 432 22.26 -12.10 -26.97
N LYS A 433 23.31 -11.27 -26.89
CA LYS A 433 24.68 -11.59 -27.28
C LYS A 433 25.53 -11.93 -26.06
N ASP A 434 25.55 -11.03 -25.07
CA ASP A 434 26.31 -11.20 -23.84
C ASP A 434 25.79 -10.30 -22.69
N MET A 435 26.31 -10.50 -21.49
CA MET A 435 26.09 -9.58 -20.35
C MET A 435 26.94 -8.32 -20.50
N VAL A 436 26.43 -7.17 -20.03
CA VAL A 436 27.24 -5.96 -19.89
C VAL A 436 27.84 -5.95 -18.49
N ASP A 437 29.16 -6.11 -18.39
CA ASP A 437 29.86 -5.95 -17.11
C ASP A 437 29.75 -4.48 -16.67
N ARG A 438 29.24 -4.26 -15.46
CA ARG A 438 29.36 -2.97 -14.79
C ARG A 438 30.76 -2.91 -14.18
N SER A 439 31.72 -2.36 -14.93
CA SER A 439 33.04 -1.99 -14.41
C SER A 439 32.93 -0.95 -13.30
#